data_AF-A0A1Q5L564-F1
#
_entry.id   AF-A0A1Q5L564-F1
#
_cell.length_a   1.000
_cell.length_b   1.000
_cell.length_c   1.000
_cell.angle_alpha   90.00
_cell.angle_beta   90.00
_cell.angle_gamma   90.00
#
_symmetry.space_group_name_H-M   'P 1'
#
loop_
_entity.id
_entity.type
_entity.pdbx_description
1 polymer ?
#
loop_
_entity_poly.entity_id
_entity_poly.type
_entity_poly.pdbx_seq_one_letter_code
_entity_poly.pdbx_strand_id
1 'polypeptide(L)'
;MTGSGEDPRVAELRSAVSRLRRQLAAHPAEFPDRAVAEDELAALAAMTVVGTPEIPRLRRSLLLIAGAIGSVSALSRSLADVRHAVELFGPPPRN
;
A
#
# COMPACT_ATOMS: atom_id res chain seq x y z
N MET A 1 16.60 -9.69 22.10
CA MET A 1 17.41 -9.24 20.95
C MET A 1 16.63 -9.48 19.67
N THR A 2 15.99 -8.45 19.12
CA THR A 2 15.57 -8.41 17.72
C THR A 2 15.91 -7.01 17.20
N GLY A 3 17.21 -6.73 17.15
CA GLY A 3 17.74 -5.60 16.40
C GLY A 3 17.79 -5.98 14.93
N SER A 4 16.64 -5.98 14.27
CA SER A 4 16.63 -5.77 12.82
C SER A 4 16.47 -4.27 12.66
N GLY A 5 17.47 -3.59 12.10
CA GLY A 5 17.41 -2.16 11.77
C GLY A 5 16.39 -1.82 10.66
N GLU A 6 15.31 -2.60 10.56
CA GLU A 6 14.19 -2.34 9.69
C GLU A 6 13.31 -1.27 10.33
N ASP A 7 13.10 -0.17 9.61
CA ASP A 7 12.25 0.92 10.04
C ASP A 7 10.83 0.39 10.36
N PRO A 8 10.26 0.65 11.55
CA PRO A 8 8.93 0.17 11.91
C PRO A 8 7.85 0.62 10.92
N ARG A 9 8.04 1.76 10.24
CA ARG A 9 7.13 2.24 9.19
C ARG A 9 7.15 1.34 7.96
N VAL A 10 8.32 0.76 7.62
CA VAL A 10 8.46 -0.20 6.52
C VAL A 10 7.77 -1.51 6.85
N ALA A 11 7.91 -1.99 8.08
CA ALA A 11 7.21 -3.19 8.55
C ALA A 11 5.68 -3.01 8.53
N GLU A 12 5.19 -1.86 8.97
CA GLU A 12 3.78 -1.51 8.95
C GLU A 12 3.22 -1.44 7.52
N LEU A 13 3.91 -0.73 6.62
CA LEU A 13 3.53 -0.64 5.21
C LEU A 13 3.51 -2.02 4.54
N ARG A 14 4.50 -2.86 4.81
CA ARG A 14 4.56 -4.23 4.27
C ARG A 14 3.37 -5.07 4.73
N SER A 15 2.99 -4.95 5.99
CA SER A 15 1.83 -5.64 6.56
C SER A 15 0.51 -5.19 5.91
N ALA A 16 0.32 -3.87 5.78
CA ALA A 16 -0.85 -3.28 5.16
C ALA A 16 -1.00 -3.70 3.69
N VAL A 17 0.08 -3.61 2.90
CA VAL A 17 0.12 -4.04 1.49
C VAL A 17 -0.20 -5.53 1.37
N SER A 18 0.39 -6.37 2.24
CA SER A 18 0.12 -7.82 2.23
C SER A 18 -1.34 -8.15 2.52
N ARG A 19 -1.99 -7.39 3.42
CA ARG A 19 -3.43 -7.54 3.70
C ARG A 19 -4.28 -7.14 2.50
N LEU A 20 -4.01 -5.98 1.90
CA LEU A 20 -4.74 -5.49 0.73
C LEU A 20 -4.63 -6.47 -0.45
N ARG A 21 -3.43 -7.01 -0.72
CA ARG A 21 -3.23 -8.04 -1.76
C ARG A 21 -4.07 -9.29 -1.52
N ARG A 22 -4.14 -9.78 -0.28
CA ARG A 22 -4.98 -10.95 0.06
C ARG A 22 -6.47 -10.67 -0.14
N GLN A 23 -6.94 -9.49 0.28
CA GLN A 23 -8.34 -9.12 0.09
C GLN A 23 -8.69 -8.91 -1.38
N LEU A 24 -7.77 -8.33 -2.15
CA LEU A 24 -7.93 -8.18 -3.59
C LEU A 24 -7.97 -9.54 -4.30
N ALA A 25 -7.06 -10.46 -3.97
CA ALA A 25 -7.05 -11.82 -4.51
C ALA A 25 -8.33 -12.59 -4.17
N ALA A 26 -8.87 -12.40 -2.96
CA ALA A 26 -10.12 -13.01 -2.52
C ALA A 26 -11.37 -12.31 -3.06
N HIS A 27 -11.24 -11.13 -3.69
CA HIS A 27 -12.38 -10.38 -4.20
C HIS A 27 -12.82 -10.97 -5.55
N PRO A 28 -14.08 -11.46 -5.67
CA PRO A 28 -14.55 -12.12 -6.88
C PRO A 28 -14.89 -11.15 -8.03
N ALA A 29 -14.92 -9.84 -7.77
CA ALA A 29 -15.24 -8.87 -8.82
C ALA A 29 -14.06 -8.68 -9.78
N GLU A 30 -14.35 -8.78 -11.06
CA GLU A 30 -13.48 -8.30 -12.13
C GLU A 30 -13.78 -6.81 -12.32
N PHE A 31 -12.83 -5.96 -11.94
CA PHE A 31 -12.89 -4.54 -12.24
C PHE A 31 -11.82 -4.19 -13.30
N PRO A 32 -12.08 -3.18 -14.16
CA PRO A 32 -11.32 -2.95 -15.39
C PRO A 32 -9.81 -2.83 -15.18
N ASP A 33 -9.42 -2.23 -14.05
CA ASP A 33 -8.04 -1.89 -13.74
C ASP A 33 -7.42 -2.82 -12.68
N ARG A 34 -7.96 -4.03 -12.49
CA ARG A 34 -7.47 -4.99 -11.49
C ARG A 34 -5.99 -5.32 -11.67
N ALA A 35 -5.55 -5.61 -12.89
CA ALA A 35 -4.16 -5.90 -13.19
C ALA A 35 -3.24 -4.73 -12.80
N VAL A 36 -3.68 -3.49 -13.08
CA VAL A 36 -2.95 -2.27 -12.70
C VAL A 36 -2.83 -2.15 -11.19
N ALA A 37 -3.91 -2.41 -10.44
CA ALA A 37 -3.88 -2.39 -8.98
C ALA A 37 -2.93 -3.47 -8.41
N GLU A 38 -2.94 -4.68 -8.97
CA GLU A 38 -2.08 -5.78 -8.54
C GLU A 38 -0.59 -5.48 -8.82
N ASP A 39 -0.27 -4.93 -10.00
CA ASP A 39 1.08 -4.53 -10.38
C ASP A 39 1.62 -3.42 -9.47
N GLU A 40 0.82 -2.38 -9.22
CA GLU A 40 1.22 -1.29 -8.32
C GLU A 40 1.39 -1.78 -6.86
N LEU A 41 0.56 -2.74 -6.41
CA LEU A 41 0.73 -3.37 -5.10
C LEU A 41 2.00 -4.22 -5.03
N ALA A 42 2.39 -4.88 -6.13
CA ALA A 42 3.65 -5.60 -6.20
C ALA A 42 4.85 -4.63 -6.16
N ALA A 43 4.75 -3.49 -6.85
CA ALA A 43 5.77 -2.44 -6.81
C ALA A 43 5.92 -1.84 -5.40
N LEU A 44 4.79 -1.56 -4.71
CA LEU A 44 4.81 -1.14 -3.30
C LEU A 44 5.49 -2.17 -2.40
N ALA A 45 5.13 -3.46 -2.54
CA ALA A 45 5.74 -4.52 -1.77
C ALA A 45 7.25 -4.61 -2.01
N ALA A 46 7.71 -4.52 -3.26
CA ALA A 46 9.12 -4.53 -3.60
C ALA A 46 9.89 -3.37 -2.95
N MET A 47 9.33 -2.17 -2.93
CA MET A 47 9.95 -1.01 -2.26
C MET A 47 10.11 -1.22 -0.74
N THR A 48 9.17 -1.92 -0.10
CA THR A 48 9.31 -2.27 1.32
C THR A 48 10.39 -3.32 1.60
N VAL A 49 10.74 -4.15 0.61
CA VAL A 49 11.82 -5.15 0.76
C VAL A 49 13.19 -4.50 0.65
N VAL A 50 13.33 -3.49 -0.21
CA VAL A 50 14.59 -2.74 -0.40
C VAL A 50 14.89 -1.80 0.78
N GLY A 51 13.88 -1.42 1.57
CA GLY A 51 14.05 -0.69 2.84
C GLY A 51 14.16 0.83 2.71
N THR A 52 14.26 1.38 1.49
CA THR A 52 14.30 2.83 1.23
C THR A 52 13.19 3.24 0.24
N PRO A 53 11.92 3.24 0.66
CA PRO A 53 10.83 3.64 -0.22
C PRO A 53 10.85 5.15 -0.51
N GLU A 54 10.72 5.53 -1.79
CA GLU A 54 10.65 6.92 -2.22
C GLU A 54 9.24 7.50 -1.99
N ILE A 55 9.11 8.52 -1.15
CA ILE A 55 7.81 9.13 -0.79
C ILE A 55 6.97 9.57 -2.02
N PRO A 56 7.55 10.26 -3.03
CA PRO A 56 6.77 10.63 -4.23
C PRO A 56 6.24 9.42 -4.99
N ARG A 57 7.02 8.33 -5.02
CA ARG A 57 6.66 7.08 -5.68
C ARG A 57 5.58 6.32 -4.92
N LEU A 58 5.70 6.22 -3.60
CA LEU A 58 4.65 5.65 -2.72
C LEU A 58 3.31 6.33 -2.94
N ARG A 59 3.30 7.68 -2.95
CA ARG A 59 2.09 8.48 -3.16
C ARG A 59 1.50 8.28 -4.55
N ARG A 60 2.34 8.21 -5.58
CA ARG A 60 1.89 7.93 -6.96
C ARG A 60 1.23 6.56 -7.06
N SER A 61 1.88 5.50 -6.57
CA SER A 61 1.32 4.14 -6.59
C SER A 61 0.00 4.07 -5.81
N LEU A 62 -0.09 4.75 -4.66
CA LEU A 62 -1.34 4.80 -3.89
C LEU A 62 -2.50 5.44 -4.68
N LEU A 63 -2.23 6.52 -5.42
CA LEU A 63 -3.25 7.17 -6.25
C LEU A 63 -3.70 6.27 -7.41
N LEU A 64 -2.78 5.54 -8.03
CA LEU A 64 -3.10 4.58 -9.10
C LEU A 64 -3.94 3.41 -8.57
N ILE A 65 -3.56 2.86 -7.41
CA ILE A 65 -4.33 1.81 -6.73
C ILE A 65 -5.73 2.30 -6.35
N ALA A 66 -5.86 3.52 -5.82
CA ALA A 66 -7.15 4.10 -5.47
C ALA A 66 -8.04 4.35 -6.69
N GLY A 67 -7.47 4.82 -7.80
CA GLY A 67 -8.18 4.98 -9.07
C GLY A 67 -8.64 3.64 -9.66
N ALA A 68 -7.78 2.62 -9.59
CA ALA A 68 -8.05 1.29 -10.13
C ALA A 68 -9.07 0.49 -9.30
N ILE A 69 -8.98 0.56 -7.96
CA ILE A 69 -9.94 -0.10 -7.06
C ILE A 69 -11.27 0.66 -7.00
N GLY A 70 -11.27 1.98 -7.18
CA GLY A 70 -12.47 2.82 -7.08
C GLY A 70 -13.12 2.80 -5.68
N SER A 71 -14.43 3.04 -5.62
CA SER A 71 -15.22 3.11 -4.39
C SER A 71 -15.65 1.73 -3.84
N VAL A 72 -14.82 0.68 -4.01
CA VAL A 72 -15.15 -0.68 -3.51
C VAL A 72 -15.08 -0.70 -1.98
N SER A 73 -16.24 -0.66 -1.34
CA SER A 73 -16.38 -0.62 0.12
C SER A 73 -15.66 -1.77 0.82
N ALA A 74 -15.61 -2.96 0.20
CA ALA A 74 -14.94 -4.14 0.76
C ALA A 74 -13.41 -3.97 0.91
N LEU A 75 -12.79 -3.13 0.08
CA LEU A 75 -11.35 -2.87 0.07
C LEU A 75 -10.98 -1.53 0.73
N SER A 76 -11.99 -0.71 1.05
CA SER A 76 -11.81 0.63 1.61
C SER A 76 -10.98 0.65 2.90
N ARG A 77 -11.23 -0.29 3.83
CA ARG A 77 -10.51 -0.37 5.10
C ARG A 77 -9.04 -0.70 4.89
N SER A 78 -8.72 -1.72 4.10
CA SER A 78 -7.32 -2.06 3.79
C SER A 78 -6.60 -0.98 3.00
N LEU A 79 -7.31 -0.29 2.11
CA LEU A 79 -6.74 0.83 1.36
C LEU A 79 -6.44 2.01 2.29
N ALA A 80 -7.29 2.28 3.28
CA ALA A 80 -7.05 3.27 4.32
C ALA A 80 -5.83 2.91 5.19
N ASP A 81 -5.67 1.64 5.57
CA ASP A 81 -4.50 1.15 6.30
C ASP A 81 -3.19 1.43 5.50
N VAL A 82 -3.17 1.13 4.19
CA VAL A 82 -2.00 1.39 3.33
C VAL A 82 -1.75 2.89 3.20
N ARG A 83 -2.79 3.71 3.06
CA ARG A 83 -2.67 5.17 3.02
C ARG A 83 -2.04 5.71 4.31
N HIS A 84 -2.52 5.26 5.46
CA HIS A 84 -1.98 5.68 6.76
C HIS A 84 -0.49 5.32 6.87
N ALA A 85 -0.12 4.10 6.50
CA ALA A 85 1.28 3.66 6.51
C ALA A 85 2.17 4.50 5.57
N VAL A 86 1.67 4.90 4.39
CA VAL A 86 2.39 5.81 3.47
C VAL A 86 2.55 7.22 4.08
N GLU A 87 1.54 7.71 4.80
CA GLU A 87 1.58 9.02 5.46
C GLU A 87 2.66 9.10 6.54
N LEU A 88 3.02 7.99 7.20
CA LEU A 88 4.12 7.91 8.18
C LEU A 88 5.51 8.20 7.57
N PHE A 89 5.68 8.06 6.25
CA PHE A 89 6.91 8.45 5.55
C PHE A 89 6.94 9.94 5.19
N GLY A 90 5.78 10.59 5.10
CA GLY A 90 5.68 12.01 4.78
C GLY A 90 5.96 12.92 5.97
N PRO A 91 6.13 14.23 5.74
CA PRO A 91 6.07 15.20 6.82
C PRO A 91 4.69 15.13 7.49
N PRO A 92 4.59 15.33 8.81
CA PRO A 92 3.31 15.29 9.53
C PRO A 92 2.31 16.24 8.86
N PRO A 93 1.01 15.90 8.86
CA PRO A 93 -0.01 16.74 8.26
C PRO A 93 0.12 18.15 8.84
N ARG A 94 0.31 19.14 7.97
CA ARG A 94 0.28 20.54 8.35
C ARG A 94 -1.18 20.86 8.65
N ASN A 95 -1.53 20.91 9.94
CA ASN A 95 -2.77 21.51 10.43
C ASN A 95 -2.79 23.00 10.07
#